data_AF-A0A7X3IL36-F1
#
_entry.id   AF-A0A7X3IL36-F1
#
_cell.length_a   1.000
_cell.length_b   1.000
_cell.length_c   1.000
_cell.angle_alpha   90.00
_cell.angle_beta   90.00
_cell.angle_gamma   90.00
#
_symmetry.space_group_name_H-M   'P 1'
#
loop_
_entity.id
_entity.type
_entity.pdbx_description
1 polymer ?
#
loop_
_entity_poly.entity_id
_entity_poly.type
_entity_poly.pdbx_seq_one_letter_code
_entity_poly.pdbx_strand_id
1 'polypeptide(L)'
;MNDKIGAYMLKKDIVLWRVKELREEKNLSQLEFAESIDVSSNTISRIERGEMSLSSDIALKIADTYGISLDWLFNRGDDQLSPKLRANLQEAINCIQENISIPPRLKINKKTPSD
;
A
#
# COMPACT_ATOMS: atom_id res chain seq x y z
N MET A 1 0.93 27.45 -4.56
CA MET A 1 -0.31 26.66 -4.35
C MET A 1 0.13 25.25 -4.00
N ASN A 2 0.14 24.84 -2.72
CA ASN A 2 0.01 23.41 -2.33
C ASN A 2 0.06 23.05 -0.84
N ASP A 3 0.24 23.95 0.12
CA ASP A 3 0.56 23.47 1.48
C ASP A 3 -0.64 23.26 2.44
N LYS A 4 -1.90 23.42 1.99
CA LYS A 4 -3.08 23.31 2.88
C LYS A 4 -4.22 22.42 2.42
N ILE A 5 -4.23 21.95 1.16
CA ILE A 5 -5.26 21.01 0.69
C ILE A 5 -5.03 19.62 1.31
N GLY A 6 -3.77 19.26 1.57
CA GLY A 6 -3.37 17.94 2.09
C GLY A 6 -3.73 17.62 3.55
N ALA A 7 -4.18 18.58 4.34
CA ALA A 7 -4.51 18.34 5.76
C ALA A 7 -5.96 17.87 5.99
N TYR A 8 -6.83 17.96 4.96
CA TYR A 8 -8.27 17.72 5.11
C TYR A 8 -8.91 16.97 3.93
N MET A 9 -8.17 16.06 3.28
CA MET A 9 -8.78 14.98 2.50
C MET A 9 -9.22 13.88 3.45
N LEU A 10 -10.52 13.53 3.43
CA LEU A 10 -11.04 12.43 4.24
C LEU A 10 -10.30 11.14 3.85
N LYS A 11 -10.11 10.20 4.79
CA LYS A 11 -9.50 8.89 4.51
C LYS A 11 -10.14 8.12 3.34
N LYS A 12 -11.37 8.48 2.95
CA LYS A 12 -12.02 7.95 1.76
C LYS A 12 -11.37 8.49 0.49
N ASP A 13 -11.05 9.78 0.45
CA ASP A 13 -10.54 10.50 -0.73
C ASP A 13 -9.17 10.00 -1.17
N ILE A 14 -8.31 9.61 -0.21
CA ILE A 14 -6.95 9.13 -0.53
C ILE A 14 -6.97 7.79 -1.29
N VAL A 15 -7.91 6.89 -0.97
CA VAL A 15 -8.02 5.59 -1.68
C VAL A 15 -8.45 5.82 -3.12
N LEU A 16 -9.44 6.70 -3.33
CA LEU A 16 -9.94 7.03 -4.66
C LEU A 16 -8.83 7.68 -5.50
N TRP A 17 -8.06 8.57 -4.87
CA TRP A 17 -6.92 9.21 -5.50
C TRP A 17 -5.83 8.20 -5.88
N ARG A 18 -5.47 7.22 -5.03
CA ARG A 18 -4.48 6.18 -5.36
C ARG A 18 -4.91 5.28 -6.51
N VAL A 19 -6.19 4.94 -6.60
CA VAL A 19 -6.73 4.19 -7.75
C VAL A 19 -6.57 4.99 -9.04
N LYS A 20 -6.94 6.28 -9.00
CA LYS A 20 -6.83 7.18 -10.14
C LYS A 20 -5.36 7.43 -10.55
N GLU A 21 -4.50 7.69 -9.58
CA GLU A 21 -3.05 7.88 -9.77
C GLU A 21 -2.44 6.67 -10.45
N LEU A 22 -2.66 5.47 -9.90
CA LEU A 22 -2.17 4.23 -10.50
C LEU A 22 -2.62 4.06 -11.95
N ARG A 23 -3.89 4.35 -12.25
CA ARG A 23 -4.42 4.28 -13.61
C ARG A 23 -3.71 5.26 -14.55
N GLU A 24 -3.54 6.50 -14.12
CA GLU A 24 -2.90 7.57 -14.90
C GLU A 24 -1.41 7.29 -15.12
N GLU A 25 -0.70 6.77 -14.12
CA GLU A 25 0.70 6.33 -14.24
C GLU A 25 0.88 5.22 -15.29
N LYS A 26 -0.11 4.33 -15.42
CA LYS A 26 -0.12 3.27 -16.45
C LYS A 26 -0.59 3.77 -17.82
N ASN A 27 -0.96 5.04 -17.96
CA ASN A 27 -1.53 5.65 -19.16
C ASN A 27 -2.79 4.92 -19.66
N LEU A 28 -3.62 4.44 -18.75
CA LEU A 28 -4.85 3.71 -19.08
C LEU A 28 -6.07 4.62 -18.98
N SER A 29 -7.00 4.47 -19.92
CA SER A 29 -8.36 4.96 -19.79
C SER A 29 -9.11 4.21 -18.68
N GLN A 30 -10.23 4.77 -18.20
CA GLN A 30 -11.08 4.09 -17.22
C GLN A 30 -11.61 2.74 -17.74
N LEU A 31 -11.79 2.59 -19.06
CA LEU A 31 -12.20 1.33 -19.67
C LEU A 31 -11.07 0.31 -19.62
N GLU A 32 -9.88 0.66 -20.11
CA GLU A 32 -8.74 -0.26 -20.14
C GLU A 32 -8.31 -0.70 -18.74
N PHE A 33 -8.37 0.20 -17.76
CA PHE A 33 -8.10 -0.13 -16.35
C PHE A 33 -9.18 -1.03 -15.74
N ALA A 34 -10.44 -0.89 -16.16
CA ALA A 34 -11.50 -1.77 -15.69
C ALA A 34 -11.35 -3.18 -16.29
N GLU A 35 -11.02 -3.26 -17.57
CA GLU A 35 -10.77 -4.52 -18.28
C GLU A 35 -9.58 -5.28 -17.70
N SER A 36 -8.49 -4.59 -17.34
CA SER A 36 -7.29 -5.21 -16.76
C SER A 36 -7.51 -5.88 -15.39
N ILE A 37 -8.55 -5.45 -14.65
CA ILE A 37 -8.94 -6.04 -13.36
C ILE A 37 -10.31 -6.72 -13.43
N ASP A 38 -10.83 -7.01 -14.63
CA ASP A 38 -12.09 -7.74 -14.83
C ASP A 38 -13.26 -7.14 -14.03
N VAL A 39 -13.52 -5.84 -14.25
CA VAL A 39 -14.69 -5.11 -13.75
C VAL A 39 -15.28 -4.21 -14.85
N SER A 40 -16.48 -3.66 -14.62
CA SER A 40 -17.06 -2.71 -15.56
C SER A 40 -16.37 -1.33 -15.49
N SER A 41 -16.27 -0.64 -16.62
CA SER A 41 -15.80 0.75 -16.68
C SER A 41 -16.60 1.68 -15.75
N ASN A 42 -17.92 1.46 -15.63
CA ASN A 42 -18.78 2.20 -14.70
C ASN A 42 -18.36 2.00 -13.24
N THR A 43 -17.89 0.82 -12.86
CA THR A 43 -17.36 0.54 -11.51
C THR A 43 -16.18 1.44 -11.19
N ILE A 44 -15.17 1.49 -12.07
CA ILE A 44 -13.99 2.37 -11.90
C ILE A 44 -14.42 3.83 -11.86
N SER A 45 -15.28 4.24 -12.78
CA SER A 45 -15.77 5.62 -12.87
C SER A 45 -16.47 6.09 -11.59
N ARG A 46 -17.33 5.24 -11.00
CA ARG A 46 -18.01 5.52 -9.72
C ARG A 46 -17.07 5.51 -8.53
N ILE A 47 -16.06 4.64 -8.53
CA ILE A 47 -15.01 4.62 -7.51
C ILE A 47 -14.23 5.94 -7.54
N GLU A 48 -13.69 6.33 -8.70
CA GLU A 48 -12.89 7.56 -8.81
C GLU A 48 -13.67 8.84 -8.49
N ARG A 49 -14.99 8.85 -8.67
CA ARG A 49 -15.88 9.96 -8.24
C ARG A 49 -16.34 9.87 -6.79
N GLY A 50 -16.02 8.80 -6.06
CA GLY A 50 -16.42 8.58 -4.66
C GLY A 50 -17.87 8.16 -4.45
N GLU A 51 -18.60 7.91 -5.54
CA GLU A 51 -19.97 7.40 -5.58
C GLU A 51 -20.06 5.91 -5.19
N MET A 52 -18.93 5.21 -5.24
CA MET A 52 -18.78 3.81 -4.84
C MET A 52 -17.51 3.64 -4.01
N SER A 53 -17.61 2.89 -2.90
CA SER A 53 -16.43 2.48 -2.14
C SER A 53 -15.69 1.34 -2.84
N LEU A 54 -14.36 1.35 -2.76
CA LEU A 54 -13.54 0.22 -3.20
C LEU A 54 -13.81 -1.00 -2.31
N SER A 55 -14.31 -2.09 -2.88
CA SER A 55 -14.48 -3.36 -2.15
C SER A 55 -13.14 -4.08 -1.98
N SER A 56 -13.08 -5.03 -1.04
CA SER A 56 -11.90 -5.88 -0.83
C SER A 56 -11.50 -6.62 -2.11
N ASP A 57 -12.49 -7.14 -2.84
CA ASP A 57 -12.24 -7.98 -4.01
C ASP A 57 -11.60 -7.16 -5.13
N ILE A 58 -12.11 -5.95 -5.39
CA ILE A 58 -11.52 -5.05 -6.39
C ILE A 58 -10.13 -4.59 -5.93
N ALA A 59 -9.95 -4.29 -4.63
CA ALA A 59 -8.66 -3.91 -4.10
C ALA A 59 -7.61 -5.03 -4.27
N LEU A 60 -7.99 -6.29 -4.05
CA LEU A 60 -7.13 -7.46 -4.27
C LEU A 60 -6.80 -7.62 -5.75
N LYS A 61 -7.79 -7.52 -6.65
CA LYS A 61 -7.53 -7.58 -8.10
C LYS A 61 -6.54 -6.49 -8.54
N ILE A 62 -6.69 -5.25 -8.05
CA ILE A 62 -5.74 -4.17 -8.34
C ILE A 62 -4.34 -4.52 -7.81
N ALA A 63 -4.25 -4.99 -6.56
CA ALA A 63 -2.98 -5.35 -5.93
C ALA A 63 -2.24 -6.44 -6.72
N ASP A 64 -2.95 -7.50 -7.10
CA ASP A 64 -2.39 -8.63 -7.84
C ASP A 64 -2.00 -8.25 -9.27
N THR A 65 -2.84 -7.49 -9.99
CA THR A 65 -2.59 -7.07 -11.38
C THR A 65 -1.39 -6.13 -11.49
N TYR A 66 -1.22 -5.22 -10.53
CA TYR A 66 -0.22 -4.15 -10.60
C TYR A 66 0.97 -4.33 -9.66
N GLY A 67 0.99 -5.39 -8.85
CA GLY A 67 2.09 -5.69 -7.94
C GLY A 67 2.25 -4.67 -6.82
N ILE A 68 1.15 -4.09 -6.35
CA ILE A 68 1.14 -3.09 -5.27
C ILE A 68 0.60 -3.69 -3.96
N SER A 69 1.02 -3.15 -2.81
CA SER A 69 0.48 -3.61 -1.53
C SER A 69 -0.87 -2.96 -1.24
N LEU A 70 -1.74 -3.66 -0.52
CA LEU A 70 -2.98 -3.07 0.02
C LEU A 70 -2.67 -1.92 1.00
N ASP A 71 -1.53 -1.97 1.69
CA ASP A 71 -1.11 -0.88 2.57
C ASP A 71 -0.80 0.39 1.79
N TRP A 72 -0.21 0.27 0.61
CA TRP A 72 -0.13 1.38 -0.32
C TRP A 72 -1.54 1.71 -0.84
N LEU A 73 -2.38 0.79 -1.28
CA LEU A 73 -3.69 1.18 -1.82
C LEU A 73 -4.59 1.94 -0.81
N PHE A 74 -4.49 1.61 0.49
CA PHE A 74 -5.32 2.18 1.56
C PHE A 74 -4.64 3.25 2.42
N ASN A 75 -3.50 3.80 1.99
CA ASN A 75 -2.75 4.80 2.76
C ASN A 75 -2.41 4.37 4.19
N ARG A 76 -1.92 3.12 4.31
CA ARG A 76 -1.37 2.54 5.54
C ARG A 76 0.15 2.47 5.55
N GLY A 77 0.81 2.71 4.41
CA GLY A 77 2.22 3.14 4.34
C GLY A 77 2.24 4.56 3.79
N ASP A 78 2.86 5.54 4.44
CA ASP A 78 3.98 5.49 5.38
C ASP A 78 3.58 5.67 6.86
N ASP A 79 4.40 5.14 7.78
CA ASP A 79 4.44 5.54 9.21
C ASP A 79 3.57 4.80 10.25
N GLN A 80 3.17 3.55 10.02
CA GLN A 80 2.61 2.69 11.10
C GLN A 80 3.36 1.35 11.23
N LEU A 81 4.69 1.40 11.32
CA LEU A 81 5.41 0.29 11.96
C LEU A 81 4.81 0.12 13.37
N SER A 82 4.37 -1.09 13.71
CA SER A 82 3.92 -1.38 15.07
C SER A 82 5.02 -0.95 16.08
N PRO A 83 4.67 -0.45 17.28
CA PRO A 83 5.68 -0.05 18.27
C PRO A 83 6.72 -1.16 18.53
N LYS A 84 6.27 -2.42 18.48
CA LYS A 84 7.13 -3.61 18.58
C LYS A 84 8.13 -3.70 17.42
N LEU A 85 7.68 -3.53 16.18
CA LEU A 85 8.55 -3.58 15.02
C LEU A 85 9.52 -2.38 14.99
N ARG A 86 9.06 -1.18 15.36
CA ARG A 86 9.93 0.01 15.53
C ARG A 86 11.04 -0.25 16.54
N ALA A 87 10.69 -0.77 17.72
CA ALA A 87 11.66 -1.09 18.76
C ALA A 87 12.69 -2.14 18.30
N ASN A 88 12.23 -3.19 17.60
CA ASN A 88 13.12 -4.22 17.06
C ASN A 88 14.06 -3.68 15.99
N LEU A 89 13.57 -2.81 15.10
CA LEU A 89 14.39 -2.18 14.07
C LEU A 89 15.41 -1.21 14.68
N GLN A 90 15.01 -0.42 15.69
CA GLN A 90 15.93 0.48 16.38
C GLN A 90 17.04 -0.29 17.10
N GLU A 91 16.70 -1.38 17.78
CA GLU A 91 17.69 -2.26 18.41
C GLU A 91 18.66 -2.84 17.39
N ALA A 92 18.16 -3.30 16.23
CA ALA A 92 19.02 -3.80 15.16
C ALA A 92 19.96 -2.72 14.60
N ILE A 93 19.46 -1.51 14.37
CA ILE A 93 20.25 -0.36 13.89
C ILE A 93 21.36 -0.03 14.90
N ASN A 94 21.05 0.04 16.19
CA ASN A 94 22.03 0.32 17.24
C ASN A 94 23.14 -0.74 17.25
N CYS A 95 22.79 -2.02 17.14
CA CYS A 95 23.78 -3.09 17.07
C CYS A 95 24.72 -2.95 15.86
N ILE A 96 24.20 -2.54 14.70
CA ILE A 96 25.01 -2.32 13.50
C ILE A 96 25.96 -1.12 13.69
N GLN A 97 25.46 -0.02 14.25
CA GLN A 97 26.25 1.21 14.48
C GLN A 97 27.39 1.00 15.48
N GLU A 98 27.16 0.20 16.52
CA GLU A 98 28.14 -0.08 17.57
C GLU A 98 29.04 -1.29 17.26
N ASN A 99 28.91 -1.91 16.08
CA ASN A 99 29.60 -3.15 15.69
C ASN A 99 29.39 -4.30 16.69
N ILE A 100 28.19 -4.40 17.26
CA ILE A 100 27.79 -5.39 18.27
C ILE A 100 27.08 -6.57 17.59
N SER A 101 27.28 -7.78 18.13
CA SER A 101 26.60 -8.99 17.66
C SER A 101 25.07 -8.85 17.75
N ILE A 102 24.37 -9.14 16.65
CA ILE A 102 22.91 -9.11 16.59
C ILE A 102 22.32 -9.99 17.71
N PRO A 103 21.41 -9.46 18.56
CA PRO A 103 20.87 -10.21 19.68
C PRO A 103 20.12 -11.45 19.21
N PRO A 104 20.17 -12.58 19.95
CA PRO A 104 19.61 -13.87 19.53
C PRO A 104 18.15 -13.80 19.08
N ARG A 105 17.34 -12.93 19.68
CA ARG A 105 15.92 -12.74 19.36
C ARG A 105 15.65 -12.10 17.98
N LEU A 106 16.63 -11.39 17.42
CA LEU A 106 16.56 -10.77 16.10
C LEU A 106 17.23 -11.61 15.02
N LYS A 107 17.89 -12.72 15.39
CA LYS A 107 18.43 -13.68 14.43
C LYS A 107 17.25 -14.36 13.75
N ILE A 108 17.13 -14.15 12.44
CA ILE A 108 16.12 -14.83 11.64
C ILE A 108 16.42 -16.32 11.72
N ASN A 109 15.52 -17.09 12.33
CA ASN A 109 15.62 -18.53 12.29
C ASN A 109 15.25 -18.93 10.86
N LYS A 110 16.26 -19.10 10.01
CA LYS A 110 16.09 -19.72 8.70
C LYS A 110 15.64 -21.15 8.97
N LYS A 111 14.33 -21.37 9.16
CA LYS A 111 13.74 -22.61 8.69
C LYS A 111 13.93 -22.58 7.19
N THR A 112 15.05 -23.15 6.74
CA THR A 112 15.08 -23.80 5.44
C THR A 112 13.79 -24.62 5.36
N PRO A 113 12.93 -24.43 4.34
CA PRO A 113 12.01 -25.48 3.98
C PRO A 113 12.89 -26.69 3.71
N SER A 114 12.93 -27.61 4.66
CA SER A 114 13.49 -28.94 4.47
C SER A 114 12.74 -29.58 3.31
N ASP A 115 13.51 -30.03 2.31
CA ASP A 115 13.22 -31.04 1.27
C ASP A 115 11.76 -31.25 0.82
#